data_AF-Q4VSR0-F1
#
_entry.id   AF-Q4VSR0-F1
#
_cell.length_a   1.000
_cell.length_b   1.000
_cell.length_c   1.000
_cell.angle_alpha   90.00
_cell.angle_beta   90.00
_cell.angle_gamma   90.00
#
_symmetry.space_group_name_H-M   'P 1'
#
loop_
_entity.id
_entity.type
_entity.pdbx_description
1 polymer ?
#
loop_
_entity_poly.entity_id
_entity_poly.type
_entity_poly.pdbx_seq_one_letter_code
_entity_poly.pdbx_strand_id
1 'polypeptide(L)'
;VSEFEYDAPSMKTAVPGPKSQELLRRLEEIQNVGAVHFFCNYEESRGNYLVDVDGNRMLDVYTQISSIPIGYNHPALMKVMTNPNNVSAFVNRPALGILPPEN
;
A
#
# COMPACT_ATOMS: atom_id res chain seq x y z
N VAL A 1 -1.51 -0.10 23.09
CA VAL A 1 -0.93 -0.11 21.73
C VAL A 1 -2.00 0.45 20.82
N SER A 2 -1.74 1.52 20.06
CA SER A 2 -2.77 2.13 19.22
C SER A 2 -3.28 1.12 18.19
N GLU A 3 -4.57 1.15 17.84
CA GLU A 3 -5.21 0.30 16.81
C GLU A 3 -4.62 0.48 15.38
N PHE A 4 -3.53 1.25 15.25
CA PHE A 4 -2.87 1.54 13.98
C PHE A 4 -2.16 0.32 13.40
N GLU A 5 -1.65 -0.59 14.23
CA GLU A 5 -0.79 -1.68 13.77
C GLU A 5 -1.27 -3.04 14.29
N TYR A 6 -0.92 -4.11 13.57
CA TYR A 6 -1.15 -5.48 14.01
C TYR A 6 -0.08 -5.96 14.99
N ASP A 7 -0.45 -6.89 15.86
CA ASP A 7 0.50 -7.43 16.85
C ASP A 7 1.49 -8.45 16.23
N ALA A 8 1.10 -9.15 15.15
CA ALA A 8 1.91 -10.23 14.57
C ALA A 8 1.51 -10.59 13.12
N PRO A 9 2.42 -11.25 12.37
CA PRO A 9 2.08 -11.88 11.09
C PRO A 9 0.97 -12.94 11.22
N SER A 10 0.25 -13.22 10.13
CA SER A 10 -0.72 -14.31 10.07
C SER A 10 -0.81 -14.89 8.66
N MET A 11 -0.20 -16.05 8.46
CA MET A 11 -0.20 -16.75 7.17
C MET A 11 -1.38 -17.71 7.09
N LYS A 12 -2.08 -17.68 5.96
CA LYS A 12 -3.26 -18.51 5.62
C LYS A 12 -2.94 -19.50 4.50
N THR A 13 -2.05 -19.11 3.59
CA THR A 13 -1.64 -19.90 2.43
C THR A 13 -0.13 -19.76 2.20
N ALA A 14 0.41 -20.53 1.26
CA ALA A 14 1.71 -20.23 0.67
C ALA A 14 1.61 -18.92 -0.16
N VAL A 15 2.73 -18.23 -0.32
CA VAL A 15 2.81 -16.99 -1.12
C VAL A 15 3.63 -17.27 -2.39
N PRO A 16 3.11 -16.96 -3.60
CA PRO A 16 1.78 -16.43 -3.88
C PRO A 16 0.67 -17.47 -3.67
N GLY A 17 -0.45 -17.06 -3.08
CA GLY A 17 -1.62 -17.91 -2.88
C GLY A 17 -2.49 -18.06 -4.13
N PRO A 18 -3.56 -18.87 -4.07
CA PRO A 18 -4.38 -19.19 -5.25
C PRO A 18 -5.04 -17.97 -5.90
N LYS A 19 -5.48 -16.96 -5.13
CA LYS A 19 -6.04 -15.72 -5.70
C LYS A 19 -4.96 -14.87 -6.35
N SER A 20 -3.80 -14.75 -5.72
CA SER A 20 -2.65 -14.06 -6.32
C SER A 20 -2.25 -14.70 -7.65
N GLN A 21 -2.22 -16.04 -7.73
CA GLN A 21 -1.89 -16.78 -8.95
C GLN A 21 -2.92 -16.57 -10.07
N GLU A 22 -4.22 -16.55 -9.75
CA GLU A 22 -5.25 -16.26 -10.76
C GLU A 22 -5.15 -14.82 -11.28
N LEU A 23 -4.90 -13.84 -10.41
CA LEU A 23 -4.66 -12.46 -10.83
C LEU A 23 -3.37 -12.34 -11.67
N LEU A 24 -2.33 -13.11 -11.34
CA LEU A 24 -1.08 -13.16 -12.10
C LEU A 24 -1.34 -13.66 -13.53
N ARG A 25 -2.10 -14.74 -13.69
CA ARG A 25 -2.47 -15.29 -15.01
C ARG A 25 -3.23 -14.27 -15.85
N ARG A 26 -4.14 -13.51 -15.24
CA ARG A 26 -4.87 -12.44 -15.94
C ARG A 26 -3.97 -11.28 -16.34
N LEU A 27 -2.98 -10.94 -15.52
CA LEU A 27 -2.02 -9.86 -15.81
C LEU A 27 -1.02 -10.27 -16.89
N GLU A 28 -0.65 -11.56 -16.94
CA GLU A 28 0.25 -12.15 -17.94
C GLU A 28 -0.28 -12.01 -19.38
N GLU A 29 -1.60 -11.98 -19.56
CA GLU A 29 -2.24 -11.74 -20.87
C GLU A 29 -1.92 -10.36 -21.46
N ILE A 30 -1.50 -9.38 -20.63
CA ILE A 30 -1.29 -7.99 -21.05
C ILE A 30 0.14 -7.47 -20.84
N GLN A 31 0.94 -8.11 -19.98
CA GLN A 31 2.32 -7.70 -19.73
C GLN A 31 3.19 -8.84 -19.19
N ASN A 32 4.51 -8.65 -19.21
CA ASN A 32 5.43 -9.57 -18.56
C ASN A 32 5.29 -9.47 -17.03
N VAL A 33 5.04 -10.60 -16.37
CA VAL A 33 4.77 -10.69 -14.94
C VAL A 33 5.91 -11.30 -14.12
N GLY A 34 7.09 -11.54 -14.71
CA GLY A 34 8.19 -12.24 -14.05
C GLY A 34 8.74 -11.58 -12.78
N ALA A 35 8.47 -10.28 -12.58
CA ALA A 35 8.85 -9.52 -11.39
C ALA A 35 7.74 -9.40 -10.34
N VAL A 36 6.53 -9.90 -10.61
CA VAL A 36 5.39 -9.79 -9.68
C VAL A 36 5.52 -10.88 -8.61
N HIS A 37 5.55 -10.47 -7.33
CA HIS A 37 5.66 -11.42 -6.22
C HIS A 37 4.30 -12.02 -5.83
N PHE A 38 3.30 -11.16 -5.63
CA PHE A 38 1.91 -11.48 -5.27
C PHE A 38 1.05 -10.21 -5.38
N PHE A 39 -0.27 -10.32 -5.25
CA PHE A 39 -1.18 -9.19 -5.29
C PHE A 39 -1.57 -8.75 -3.88
N CYS A 40 -1.65 -7.45 -3.64
CA CYS A 40 -1.83 -6.88 -2.30
C CYS A 40 -3.28 -6.44 -2.05
N ASN A 41 -3.76 -6.62 -0.82
CA ASN A 41 -4.92 -5.92 -0.28
C ASN A 41 -4.45 -4.75 0.61
N TYR A 42 -4.26 -3.58 -0.02
CA TYR A 42 -3.78 -2.39 0.68
C TYR A 42 -4.78 -1.83 1.68
N GLU A 43 -6.09 -2.02 1.51
CA GLU A 43 -7.11 -1.54 2.45
C GLU A 43 -6.96 -2.22 3.82
N GLU A 44 -6.59 -3.50 3.84
CA GLU A 44 -6.31 -4.24 5.07
C GLU A 44 -4.86 -4.13 5.56
N SER A 45 -3.97 -3.50 4.79
CA SER A 45 -2.57 -3.32 5.22
C SER A 45 -2.47 -2.19 6.24
N ARG A 46 -1.68 -2.36 7.31
CA ARG A 46 -1.60 -1.37 8.40
C ARG A 46 -0.23 -1.40 9.09
N GLY A 47 0.32 -0.24 9.42
CA GLY A 47 1.62 -0.14 10.08
C GLY A 47 2.71 -0.82 9.25
N ASN A 48 3.48 -1.72 9.85
CA ASN A 48 4.52 -2.48 9.16
C ASN A 48 4.01 -3.76 8.47
N TYR A 49 2.68 -3.96 8.38
CA TYR A 49 2.12 -5.20 7.85
C TYR A 49 1.45 -5.01 6.50
N LEU A 50 1.93 -5.77 5.52
CA LEU A 50 1.34 -5.89 4.19
C LEU A 50 0.42 -7.12 4.17
N VAL A 51 -0.81 -6.92 3.70
CA VAL A 51 -1.80 -7.98 3.52
C VAL A 51 -1.91 -8.30 2.03
N ASP A 52 -1.84 -9.57 1.65
CA ASP A 52 -2.08 -10.02 0.28
C ASP A 52 -3.56 -10.32 0.00
N VAL A 53 -3.92 -10.55 -1.26
CA VAL A 53 -5.31 -10.87 -1.67
C VAL A 53 -5.80 -12.23 -1.16
N ASP A 54 -4.89 -13.10 -0.71
CA ASP A 54 -5.16 -14.40 -0.12
C ASP A 54 -5.38 -14.31 1.41
N GLY A 55 -5.21 -13.12 1.99
CA GLY A 55 -5.40 -12.84 3.41
C GLY A 55 -4.17 -13.15 4.26
N ASN A 56 -3.01 -13.39 3.66
CA ASN A 56 -1.75 -13.47 4.38
C ASN A 56 -1.37 -12.09 4.88
N ARG A 57 -1.07 -11.98 6.17
CA ARG A 57 -0.51 -10.77 6.77
C ARG A 57 0.97 -10.98 7.07
N MET A 58 1.83 -10.21 6.42
CA MET A 58 3.29 -10.33 6.50
C MET A 58 3.88 -9.09 7.15
N LEU A 59 4.90 -9.28 8.00
CA LEU A 59 5.75 -8.17 8.43
C LEU A 59 6.60 -7.74 7.22
N ASP A 60 6.39 -6.52 6.75
CA ASP A 60 7.07 -5.98 5.57
C ASP A 60 8.33 -5.21 5.97
N VAL A 61 9.48 -5.81 5.69
CA VAL A 61 10.82 -5.21 5.87
C VAL A 61 11.41 -4.67 4.56
N TYR A 62 10.63 -4.71 3.47
CA TYR A 62 11.02 -4.22 2.15
C TYR A 62 10.39 -2.86 1.83
N THR A 63 9.19 -2.58 2.35
CA THR A 63 8.51 -1.27 2.33
C THR A 63 8.36 -0.68 0.93
N GLN A 64 7.99 -1.53 -0.04
CA GLN A 64 7.85 -1.17 -1.46
C GLN A 64 9.09 -0.47 -2.01
N ILE A 65 10.26 -1.10 -1.89
CA ILE A 65 11.55 -0.49 -2.29
C ILE A 65 11.84 0.78 -1.47
N SER A 66 11.71 0.69 -0.14
CA SER A 66 11.96 1.82 0.78
C SER A 66 11.13 3.08 0.48
N SER A 67 9.97 2.94 -0.16
CA SER A 67 9.13 4.07 -0.57
C SER A 67 7.94 4.35 0.36
N ILE A 68 7.64 3.45 1.31
CA ILE A 68 6.63 3.67 2.35
C ILE A 68 7.30 4.26 3.60
N PRO A 69 7.11 5.57 3.91
CA PRO A 69 7.93 6.24 4.92
C PRO A 69 7.49 5.98 6.37
N ILE A 70 6.18 5.82 6.62
CA ILE A 70 5.61 5.73 7.97
C ILE A 70 4.55 4.63 8.11
N GLY A 71 4.66 3.57 7.29
CA GLY A 71 3.76 2.43 7.31
C GLY A 71 2.48 2.59 6.49
N TYR A 72 1.82 1.46 6.26
CA TYR A 72 0.58 1.35 5.48
C TYR A 72 -0.60 1.99 6.23
N ASN A 73 -1.46 2.71 5.50
CA ASN A 73 -2.68 3.35 5.99
C ASN A 73 -2.51 4.19 7.26
N HIS A 74 -1.40 4.93 7.36
CA HIS A 74 -1.13 5.80 8.50
C HIS A 74 -2.26 6.81 8.74
N PRO A 75 -2.89 6.87 9.94
CA PRO A 75 -4.06 7.70 10.21
C PRO A 75 -3.85 9.18 9.90
N ALA A 76 -2.65 9.70 10.14
CA ALA A 76 -2.33 11.08 9.79
C ALA A 76 -2.32 11.32 8.27
N LEU A 77 -1.82 10.39 7.46
CA LEU A 77 -1.86 10.50 6.00
C LEU A 77 -3.29 10.37 5.49
N MET A 78 -4.06 9.41 6.01
CA MET A 78 -5.48 9.26 5.66
C MET A 78 -6.29 10.53 5.95
N LYS A 79 -6.04 11.17 7.10
CA LYS A 79 -6.67 12.46 7.45
C LYS A 79 -6.29 13.58 6.49
N VAL A 80 -5.02 13.65 6.07
CA VAL A 80 -4.55 14.66 5.13
C VAL A 80 -5.12 14.40 3.73
N MET A 81 -5.15 13.15 3.26
CA MET A 81 -5.66 12.77 1.93
C MET A 81 -7.16 12.97 1.78
N THR A 82 -7.93 12.83 2.87
CA THR A 82 -9.39 13.01 2.86
C THR A 82 -9.85 14.43 3.19
N ASN A 83 -8.94 15.33 3.56
CA ASN A 83 -9.28 16.72 3.81
C ASN A 83 -9.61 17.45 2.49
N PRO A 84 -10.84 17.97 2.30
CA PRO A 84 -11.23 18.67 1.08
C PRO A 84 -10.34 19.87 0.73
N ASN A 85 -9.75 20.52 1.73
CA ASN A 85 -8.87 21.67 1.52
C ASN A 85 -7.56 21.30 0.79
N ASN A 86 -7.18 20.02 0.79
CA ASN A 86 -5.95 19.57 0.15
C ASN A 86 -6.13 19.12 -1.31
N VAL A 87 -7.38 19.01 -1.79
CA VAL A 87 -7.71 18.44 -3.11
C VAL A 87 -6.98 19.17 -4.25
N SER A 88 -6.99 20.50 -4.23
CA SER A 88 -6.34 21.30 -5.29
C SER A 88 -4.82 21.06 -5.31
N ALA A 89 -4.16 21.02 -4.15
CA ALA A 89 -2.73 20.78 -4.06
C ALA A 89 -2.37 19.36 -4.57
N PHE A 90 -3.16 18.34 -4.23
CA PHE A 90 -2.88 16.97 -4.66
C PHE A 90 -3.11 16.73 -6.15
N VAL A 91 -4.16 17.31 -6.74
CA VAL A 91 -4.43 17.17 -8.18
C VAL A 91 -3.33 17.85 -9.00
N ASN A 92 -2.90 19.05 -8.58
CA ASN A 92 -1.93 19.83 -9.35
C ASN A 92 -0.46 19.46 -9.08
N ARG A 93 -0.17 18.80 -7.95
CA ARG A 93 1.18 18.39 -7.53
C ARG A 93 2.21 19.53 -7.72
N PRO A 94 1.98 20.70 -7.10
CA PRO A 94 2.86 21.85 -7.29
C PRO A 94 4.27 21.52 -6.79
N ALA A 95 5.29 22.05 -7.47
CA ALA A 95 6.65 22.06 -6.95
C ALA A 95 6.71 23.02 -5.77
N LEU A 96 6.30 22.58 -4.57
CA LEU A 96 6.06 23.43 -3.39
C LEU A 96 7.23 24.35 -3.01
N GLY A 97 8.47 23.95 -3.32
CA GLY A 97 9.66 24.78 -3.08
C GLY A 97 9.82 25.95 -4.07
N ILE A 98 9.21 25.88 -5.26
CA ILE A 98 9.31 26.89 -6.34
C ILE A 98 8.00 27.66 -6.49
N LEU A 99 6.86 26.99 -6.34
CA LEU A 99 5.51 27.52 -6.53
C LEU A 99 4.65 27.23 -5.29
N PRO A 100 4.90 27.90 -4.15
CA PRO A 100 4.08 27.70 -2.96
C PRO A 100 2.65 28.20 -3.19
N PRO A 101 1.64 27.56 -2.56
CA PRO A 101 0.29 28.12 -2.53
C PRO A 101 0.28 29.42 -1.72
N GLU A 102 -0.66 30.33 -2.03
CA GLU A 102 -0.85 31.58 -1.28
C GLU A 102 -1.49 31.39 0.11
N ASN A 103 -2.05 30.19 0.37
CA ASN A 103 -2.90 29.87 1.53
C ASN A 103 -2.24 28.89 2.49
#